data_AF-A0A9Q7TPL8-F1
#
_entry.id   AF-A0A9Q7TPL8-F1
#
_cell.length_a   1.000
_cell.length_b   1.000
_cell.length_c   1.000
_cell.angle_alpha   90.00
_cell.angle_beta   90.00
_cell.angle_gamma   90.00
#
_symmetry.space_group_name_H-M   'P 1'
#
loop_
_entity.id
_entity.type
_entity.pdbx_description
1 polymer ?
#
loop_
_entity_poly.entity_id
_entity_poly.type
_entity_poly.pdbx_seq_one_letter_code
_entity_poly.pdbx_strand_id
1 'polypeptide(L)'
;MAGGGYHPYKADPALDRWQNMHSTMYQRFRLTTSNARKVFLWGLTVPVLTYYAASYTDDRWELRGKTRQDSLLRNQPAAPAAKAGEE
;
A
#
# COMPACT_ATOMS: atom_id res chain seq x y z
N MET A 1 20.92 -42.32 -5.96
CA MET A 1 21.90 -41.85 -4.96
C MET A 1 21.89 -42.83 -3.81
N ALA A 2 23.00 -43.52 -3.55
CA ALA A 2 23.13 -44.50 -2.47
C ALA A 2 23.55 -43.78 -1.18
N GLY A 3 22.57 -43.25 -0.45
CA GLY A 3 22.73 -42.73 0.91
C GLY A 3 21.70 -43.41 1.81
N GLY A 4 22.16 -44.08 2.87
CA GLY A 4 21.29 -44.80 3.80
C GLY A 4 20.24 -43.89 4.43
N GLY A 5 19.05 -44.43 4.70
CA GLY A 5 17.85 -43.73 5.18
C GLY A 5 17.93 -43.19 6.62
N TYR A 6 19.10 -42.72 7.05
CA TYR A 6 19.26 -42.03 8.31
C TYR A 6 18.74 -40.60 8.17
N HIS A 7 17.64 -40.31 8.85
CA HIS A 7 17.10 -38.95 9.00
C HIS A 7 17.40 -38.46 10.42
N PRO A 8 18.12 -37.32 10.60
CA PRO A 8 18.46 -36.79 11.93
C PRO A 8 17.25 -36.22 12.69
N TYR A 9 16.07 -36.21 12.07
CA TYR A 9 14.81 -35.75 12.64
C TYR A 9 13.71 -36.78 12.39
N LYS A 10 12.71 -36.78 13.27
CA LYS A 10 11.51 -37.57 13.08
C LYS A 10 10.65 -36.90 12.02
N ALA A 11 10.55 -37.49 10.84
CA ALA A 11 9.65 -37.00 9.80
C ALA A 11 8.20 -37.13 10.29
N ASP A 12 7.49 -36.01 10.35
CA ASP A 12 6.06 -35.98 10.59
C ASP A 12 5.33 -35.77 9.26
N PRO A 13 4.59 -36.78 8.77
CA PRO A 13 3.83 -36.66 7.53
C PRO A 13 2.84 -35.50 7.52
N ALA A 14 2.36 -35.04 8.69
CA ALA A 14 1.45 -33.91 8.77
C ALA A 14 2.15 -32.58 8.44
N LEU A 15 3.36 -32.37 8.97
CA LEU A 15 4.18 -31.19 8.66
C LEU A 15 4.59 -31.19 7.18
N ASP A 16 5.01 -32.33 6.64
CA ASP A 16 5.39 -32.43 5.24
C ASP A 16 4.21 -32.10 4.31
N ARG A 17 3.00 -32.56 4.63
CA ARG A 17 1.79 -32.21 3.86
C ARG A 17 1.44 -30.74 3.95
N TRP A 18 1.54 -30.14 5.14
CA TRP A 18 1.29 -28.71 5.34
C TRP A 18 2.28 -27.86 4.54
N GLN A 19 3.57 -28.19 4.63
CA GLN A 19 4.61 -27.50 3.86
C GLN A 19 4.39 -27.64 2.35
N ASN A 20 4.04 -28.85 1.87
CA ASN A 20 3.70 -29.07 0.46
C ASN A 20 2.46 -28.28 0.03
N MET A 21 1.44 -28.16 0.88
CA MET A 21 0.25 -27.36 0.58
C MET A 21 0.62 -25.88 0.43
N HIS A 22 1.45 -25.35 1.33
CA HIS A 22 1.89 -23.95 1.28
C HIS A 22 2.79 -23.66 0.08
N SER A 23 3.75 -24.54 -0.22
CA SER A 23 4.68 -24.36 -1.33
C SER A 23 4.00 -24.48 -2.70
N THR A 24 2.98 -25.35 -2.83
CA THR A 24 2.24 -25.57 -4.09
C THR A 24 0.97 -24.74 -4.23
N MET A 25 0.72 -23.80 -3.30
CA MET A 25 -0.50 -22.98 -3.28
C MET A 25 -0.77 -22.25 -4.61
N TYR A 26 0.28 -21.76 -5.26
CA TYR A 26 0.19 -21.04 -6.54
C TYR A 26 -0.39 -21.91 -7.67
N GLN A 27 -0.13 -23.23 -7.66
CA GLN A 27 -0.65 -24.16 -8.66
C GLN A 27 -2.16 -24.36 -8.54
N ARG A 28 -2.68 -24.20 -7.32
CA ARG A 28 -4.10 -24.40 -6.98
C ARG A 28 -4.89 -23.10 -6.98
N PHE A 29 -4.23 -21.97 -7.16
CA PHE A 29 -4.87 -20.66 -7.12
C PHE A 29 -5.87 -20.49 -8.26
N ARG A 30 -7.04 -19.94 -7.94
CA ARG A 30 -8.07 -19.60 -8.92
C ARG A 30 -8.60 -18.20 -8.65
N LEU A 31 -8.78 -17.42 -9.72
CA LEU A 31 -9.42 -16.11 -9.69
C LEU A 31 -10.95 -16.28 -9.57
N THR A 32 -11.38 -16.59 -8.35
CA THR A 32 -12.80 -16.51 -7.98
C THR A 32 -13.19 -15.05 -7.75
N THR A 33 -14.48 -14.73 -7.79
CA THR A 33 -14.97 -13.35 -7.56
C THR A 33 -14.47 -12.77 -6.23
N SER A 34 -14.39 -13.59 -5.17
CA SER A 34 -13.85 -13.16 -3.87
C SER A 34 -12.35 -12.87 -3.92
N ASN A 35 -11.56 -13.76 -4.55
CA ASN A 35 -10.11 -13.59 -4.65
C ASN A 35 -9.72 -12.44 -5.59
N ALA A 36 -10.41 -12.30 -6.72
CA ALA A 36 -10.19 -11.24 -7.69
C ALA A 36 -10.39 -9.86 -7.06
N ARG A 37 -11.43 -9.68 -6.23
CA ARG A 37 -11.64 -8.43 -5.47
C ARG A 37 -10.46 -8.09 -4.56
N LYS A 38 -9.91 -9.09 -3.86
CA LYS A 38 -8.74 -8.89 -2.98
C LYS A 38 -7.49 -8.52 -3.76
N VAL A 39 -7.24 -9.22 -4.87
CA VAL A 39 -6.10 -8.92 -5.76
C VAL A 39 -6.23 -7.52 -6.34
N PHE A 40 -7.41 -7.12 -6.79
CA PHE A 40 -7.63 -5.78 -7.32
C PHE A 40 -7.46 -4.71 -6.25
N LEU A 41 -8.08 -4.88 -5.09
CA LEU A 41 -8.02 -3.91 -3.99
C LEU A 41 -6.59 -3.71 -3.50
N TRP A 42 -5.90 -4.80 -3.15
CA TRP A 42 -4.58 -4.72 -2.52
C TRP A 42 -3.43 -4.64 -3.52
N GLY A 43 -3.57 -5.28 -4.68
CA GLY A 43 -2.54 -5.30 -5.72
C GLY A 43 -2.56 -4.06 -6.62
N LEU A 44 -3.72 -3.41 -6.78
CA LEU A 44 -3.84 -2.25 -7.67
C LEU A 44 -4.40 -1.01 -6.96
N THR A 45 -5.60 -1.10 -6.38
CA THR A 45 -6.31 0.10 -5.88
C THR A 45 -5.52 0.80 -4.79
N VAL A 46 -5.05 0.08 -3.78
CA VAL A 46 -4.30 0.67 -2.66
C VAL A 46 -2.99 1.32 -3.14
N PRO A 47 -2.09 0.62 -3.86
CA PRO A 47 -0.86 1.24 -4.35
C PRO A 47 -1.09 2.47 -5.24
N VAL A 48 -2.06 2.41 -6.17
CA VAL A 48 -2.36 3.52 -7.09
C VAL A 48 -2.90 4.73 -6.34
N LEU A 49 -3.84 4.53 -5.42
CA LEU A 49 -4.39 5.64 -4.62
C LEU A 49 -3.33 6.24 -3.70
N THR A 50 -2.48 5.41 -3.08
CA THR A 50 -1.38 5.90 -2.25
C THR A 50 -0.40 6.72 -3.08
N TYR A 51 0.00 6.24 -4.25
CA TYR A 51 0.90 6.99 -5.15
C TYR A 51 0.27 8.29 -5.62
N TYR A 52 -1.01 8.27 -6.01
CA TYR A 52 -1.73 9.46 -6.43
C TYR A 52 -1.82 10.49 -5.30
N ALA A 53 -2.21 10.07 -4.09
CA ALA A 53 -2.28 10.95 -2.94
C ALA A 53 -0.92 11.56 -2.62
N ALA A 54 0.14 10.74 -2.58
CA ALA A 54 1.50 11.22 -2.36
C ALA A 54 1.90 12.26 -3.40
N SER A 55 1.73 11.96 -4.69
CA SER A 55 2.08 12.86 -5.80
C SER A 55 1.26 14.16 -5.79
N TYR A 56 -0.01 14.10 -5.39
CA TYR A 56 -0.88 15.27 -5.31
C TYR A 56 -0.55 16.19 -4.13
N THR A 57 -0.08 15.61 -3.03
CA THR A 57 0.35 16.36 -1.84
C THR A 57 1.82 16.77 -1.88
N ASP A 58 2.59 16.17 -2.79
CA ASP A 58 4.00 16.46 -2.95
C ASP A 58 4.19 17.95 -3.27
N ASP A 59 5.10 18.57 -2.54
CA ASP A 59 5.45 19.99 -2.64
C ASP A 59 4.28 20.99 -2.51
N ARG A 60 3.11 20.54 -2.04
CA ARG A 60 1.92 21.38 -1.96
C ARG A 60 1.92 22.28 -0.73
N TRP A 61 2.57 21.84 0.34
CA TRP A 61 2.46 22.43 1.67
C TRP A 61 3.80 22.95 2.14
N GLU A 62 3.85 24.20 2.61
CA GLU A 62 5.04 24.81 3.21
C GLU A 62 4.69 25.34 4.60
N LEU A 63 5.17 24.64 5.63
CA LEU A 63 4.82 24.91 7.04
C LEU A 63 5.89 25.75 7.76
N ARG A 64 7.05 25.97 7.13
CA ARG A 64 8.19 26.61 7.78
C ARG A 64 7.88 28.08 8.09
N GLY A 65 7.88 28.41 9.38
CA GLY A 65 7.71 29.80 9.85
C GLY A 65 6.32 30.41 9.62
N LYS A 66 5.28 29.61 9.31
CA LYS A 66 3.92 30.10 9.08
C LYS A 66 3.21 30.45 10.38
N THR A 67 2.49 31.58 10.38
CA THR A 67 1.62 32.00 11.49
C THR A 67 0.18 31.51 11.30
N ARG A 68 -0.69 31.67 12.32
CA ARG A 68 -2.08 31.15 12.29
C ARG A 68 -2.89 31.65 11.08
N GLN A 69 -2.60 32.86 10.59
CA GLN A 69 -3.35 33.49 9.51
C GLN A 69 -2.72 33.28 8.13
N ASP A 70 -1.55 32.64 8.07
CA ASP A 70 -0.86 32.41 6.80
C ASP A 70 -1.37 31.14 6.10
N SER A 71 -1.53 31.22 4.79
CA SER A 71 -1.80 30.04 3.98
C SER A 71 -0.62 29.06 4.02
N LEU A 72 -0.95 27.80 4.31
CA LEU A 72 -0.01 26.66 4.34
C LEU A 72 0.32 26.13 2.93
N LEU A 73 -0.41 26.57 1.91
CA LEU A 73 -0.12 26.19 0.53
C LEU A 73 1.17 26.89 0.08
N ARG A 74 2.04 26.14 -0.60
CA ARG A 74 3.28 26.68 -1.19
C ARG A 74 2.96 27.79 -2.21
N ASN A 75 1.98 27.56 -3.08
CA ASN A 75 1.45 28.57 -3.99
C ASN A 75 0.18 29.17 -3.42
N GLN A 76 0.28 30.38 -2.86
CA GLN A 76 -0.86 31.06 -2.24
C GLN A 76 -1.78 31.65 -3.33
N PRO A 77 -3.11 31.41 -3.27
CA PRO A 77 -4.04 32.12 -4.14
C PRO A 77 -4.01 33.62 -3.82
N ALA A 78 -4.15 34.46 -4.85
CA ALA A 78 -4.15 35.91 -4.69
C ALA A 78 -5.19 36.33 -3.63
N ALA A 79 -4.77 37.19 -2.69
CA ALA A 79 -5.64 37.68 -1.63
C ALA A 79 -6.91 38.29 -2.25
N PRO A 80 -8.09 38.07 -1.66
CA PRO A 80 -9.30 38.75 -2.12
C PRO A 80 -9.05 40.26 -2.03
N ALA A 81 -9.24 40.97 -3.14
CA ALA A 81 -9.09 42.42 -3.20
C ALA A 81 -9.84 43.04 -2.03
N ALA A 82 -9.10 43.73 -1.15
CA ALA A 82 -9.67 44.44 -0.02
C ALA A 82 -10.86 45.25 -0.54
N LYS A 83 -12.05 45.05 0.05
CA LYS A 83 -13.23 45.85 -0.25
C LYS A 83 -12.83 47.33 -0.11
N ALA A 84 -12.67 47.99 -1.25
CA ALA A 84 -12.44 49.42 -1.30
C ALA A 84 -13.76 50.10 -0.94
N GLY A 85 -13.79 50.80 0.18
CA GLY A 85 -14.80 51.82 0.52
C GLY A 85 -16.18 51.29 0.92
N GLU A 86 -16.40 51.12 2.22
CA GLU A 86 -17.70 51.42 2.84
C GLU A 86 -17.38 52.42 3.97
N GLU A 87 -17.37 53.72 3.61
CA GLU A 87 -17.69 54.85 4.49
C GLU A 87 -19.14 55.26 4.23
#